data_AF-A0A1B9IDS5-F1
#
_entry.id   AF-A0A1B9IDS5-F1
#
_cell.length_a   1.000
_cell.length_b   1.000
_cell.length_c   1.000
_cell.angle_alpha   90.00
_cell.angle_beta   90.00
_cell.angle_gamma   90.00
#
_symmetry.space_group_name_H-M   'P 1'
#
loop_
_entity.id
_entity.type
_entity.pdbx_description
1 polymer ?
#
loop_
_entity_poly.entity_id
_entity_poly.type
_entity_poly.pdbx_seq_one_letter_code
_entity_poly.pdbx_strand_id
1 'polypeptide(L)'
;MTTPIRQVLRPVLPPHISVSSTPVHRASPAPPRGIPFFRDPAHTIPTKWNLYRPLLRILSSSSTFSSIHREIKIRWRETKGLTSVPRVKLFLNDYYELLEYLKSDKPKHKEEINKLEIRLKEKHSKIDLKEIEKMKIIRNVKEEKPKMTGSYHRPTLFNIPLPRFKPQPISIGSTIHNRLRSREKRMLKRKEYKSLLIDMKLEIGFWKSLQTTSTSSNEISNSIDLDWIKSKDPRFPGGWDGLIKEEIKIMDQRFIKENLRSEMKFDDALLDRIQRAKEKKTKWWKGIKESKKDDQSVSIAG
;
A
#
# COMPACT_ATOMS: atom_id res chain seq x y z
N MET A 1 26.81 -24.06 -7.98
CA MET A 1 25.84 -22.99 -8.30
C MET A 1 26.42 -21.67 -7.83
N THR A 2 27.10 -20.98 -8.73
CA THR A 2 27.85 -19.74 -8.48
C THR A 2 27.01 -18.56 -8.97
N THR A 3 26.68 -17.63 -8.08
CA THR A 3 26.00 -16.38 -8.44
C THR A 3 27.00 -15.38 -9.00
N PRO A 4 26.75 -14.74 -10.16
CA PRO A 4 27.64 -13.71 -10.68
C PRO A 4 27.46 -12.42 -9.89
N ILE A 5 28.57 -11.92 -9.34
CA ILE A 5 28.67 -10.61 -8.70
C ILE A 5 28.57 -9.55 -9.81
N ARG A 6 27.47 -8.77 -9.84
CA ARG A 6 27.38 -7.56 -10.66
C ARG A 6 28.15 -6.43 -9.98
N GLN A 7 29.46 -6.38 -10.20
CA GLN A 7 30.26 -5.18 -9.98
C GLN A 7 29.92 -4.18 -11.10
N VAL A 8 29.12 -3.18 -10.78
CA VAL A 8 28.94 -2.00 -11.64
C VAL A 8 30.15 -1.11 -11.38
N LEU A 9 31.23 -1.33 -12.14
CA LEU A 9 32.38 -0.44 -12.19
C LEU A 9 31.88 0.91 -12.75
N ARG A 10 31.72 1.90 -11.89
CA ARG A 10 31.68 3.29 -12.35
C ARG A 10 33.10 3.66 -12.78
N PRO A 11 33.29 4.26 -13.97
CA PRO A 11 34.61 4.75 -14.35
C PRO A 11 35.01 5.85 -13.38
N VAL A 12 36.08 5.61 -12.63
CA VAL A 12 36.78 6.63 -11.86
C VAL A 12 37.48 7.50 -12.88
N LEU A 13 36.94 8.69 -13.13
CA LEU A 13 37.63 9.68 -13.97
C LEU A 13 38.88 10.17 -13.21
N PRO A 14 40.03 10.33 -13.91
CA PRO A 14 41.28 10.80 -13.30
C PRO A 14 41.12 12.20 -12.68
N PRO A 15 41.82 12.51 -11.57
CA PRO A 15 41.64 13.73 -10.78
C PRO A 15 42.11 15.04 -11.46
N HIS A 16 42.48 15.02 -12.74
CA HIS A 16 43.07 16.16 -13.46
C HIS A 16 42.20 16.72 -14.59
N ILE A 17 41.00 16.17 -14.82
CA ILE A 17 40.08 16.74 -15.81
C ILE A 17 39.34 17.90 -15.14
N SER A 18 39.83 19.12 -15.34
CA SER A 18 39.10 20.35 -15.02
C SER A 18 37.86 20.43 -15.90
N VAL A 19 36.71 20.01 -15.35
CA VAL A 19 35.41 20.19 -16.00
C VAL A 19 35.19 21.68 -16.13
N SER A 20 35.27 22.18 -17.36
CA SER A 20 34.88 23.54 -17.73
C SER A 20 33.53 23.84 -17.10
N SER A 21 33.51 24.76 -16.13
CA SER A 21 32.30 25.23 -15.47
C SER A 21 31.51 26.02 -16.50
N THR A 22 30.72 25.31 -17.30
CA THR A 22 29.68 25.96 -18.09
C THR A 22 28.82 26.76 -17.10
N PRO A 23 28.56 28.05 -17.38
CA PRO A 23 27.75 28.87 -16.49
C PRO A 23 26.43 28.15 -16.30
N VAL A 24 26.10 27.90 -15.03
CA VAL A 24 24.81 27.34 -14.63
C VAL A 24 23.74 28.30 -15.15
N HIS A 25 23.22 28.03 -16.35
CA HIS A 25 22.02 28.67 -16.83
C HIS A 25 20.98 28.46 -15.74
N ARG A 26 20.64 29.54 -15.03
CA ARG A 26 19.53 29.57 -14.08
C ARG A 26 18.38 28.86 -14.75
N ALA A 27 18.01 27.70 -14.25
CA ALA A 27 16.89 26.94 -14.75
C ALA A 27 15.72 27.90 -14.86
N SER A 28 15.27 28.19 -16.09
CA SER A 28 14.06 28.97 -16.31
C SER A 28 12.99 28.40 -15.38
N PRO A 29 12.26 29.25 -14.63
CA PRO A 29 11.25 28.78 -13.69
C PRO A 29 10.37 27.77 -14.42
N ALA A 30 10.30 26.55 -13.88
CA ALA A 30 9.52 25.49 -14.49
C ALA A 30 8.14 26.06 -14.81
N PRO A 31 7.66 25.95 -16.07
CA PRO A 31 6.36 26.50 -16.42
C PRO A 31 5.33 25.99 -15.42
N PRO A 32 4.40 26.84 -14.97
CA PRO A 32 3.41 26.45 -13.98
C PRO A 32 2.79 25.14 -14.44
N ARG A 33 2.74 24.15 -13.55
CA ARG A 33 2.18 22.83 -13.87
C ARG A 33 0.76 23.06 -14.36
N GLY A 34 0.57 22.97 -15.68
CA GLY A 34 -0.72 23.22 -16.30
C GLY A 34 -1.79 22.34 -15.67
N ILE A 35 -2.98 22.89 -15.50
CA ILE A 35 -4.13 22.11 -15.06
C ILE A 35 -4.30 20.98 -16.08
N PRO A 36 -4.28 19.70 -15.66
CA PRO A 36 -4.44 18.62 -16.62
C PRO A 36 -5.82 18.74 -17.27
N PHE A 37 -5.93 18.54 -18.58
CA PHE A 37 -7.16 18.84 -19.36
C PHE A 37 -8.43 18.16 -18.80
N PHE A 38 -8.32 17.00 -18.14
CA PHE A 38 -9.48 16.34 -17.52
C PHE A 38 -10.02 17.06 -16.26
N ARG A 39 -9.29 18.04 -15.73
CA ARG A 39 -9.73 18.98 -14.69
C ARG A 39 -10.10 20.35 -15.25
N ASP A 40 -9.85 20.60 -16.53
CA ASP A 40 -10.24 21.83 -17.18
C ASP A 40 -11.77 21.95 -17.17
N PRO A 41 -12.37 23.04 -16.67
CA PRO A 41 -13.81 23.26 -16.77
C PRO A 41 -14.31 23.20 -18.21
N ALA A 42 -13.51 23.65 -19.20
CA ALA A 42 -13.89 23.61 -20.61
C ALA A 42 -14.12 22.18 -21.13
N HIS A 43 -13.46 21.18 -20.55
CA HIS A 43 -13.71 19.77 -20.83
C HIS A 43 -14.75 19.17 -19.88
N THR A 44 -14.62 19.41 -18.58
CA THR A 44 -15.41 18.74 -17.54
C THR A 44 -16.89 19.06 -17.66
N ILE A 45 -17.24 20.31 -17.97
CA ILE A 45 -18.62 20.77 -18.06
C ILE A 45 -19.36 20.06 -19.21
N PRO A 46 -18.93 20.15 -20.48
CA PRO A 46 -19.65 19.49 -21.58
C PRO A 46 -19.68 17.96 -21.42
N THR A 47 -18.55 17.36 -21.04
CA THR A 47 -18.45 15.91 -20.86
C THR A 47 -19.41 15.40 -19.78
N LYS A 48 -19.52 16.09 -18.64
CA LYS A 48 -20.38 15.65 -17.53
C LYS A 48 -21.84 16.05 -17.71
N TRP A 49 -22.10 17.31 -18.07
CA TRP A 49 -23.45 17.90 -18.04
C TRP A 49 -24.18 17.82 -19.38
N ASN A 50 -23.47 17.84 -20.51
CA ASN A 50 -24.10 17.82 -21.83
C ASN A 50 -24.16 16.40 -22.41
N LEU A 51 -23.24 15.52 -21.99
CA LEU A 51 -23.17 14.14 -22.48
C LEU A 51 -23.57 13.09 -21.44
N TYR A 52 -22.75 12.90 -20.39
CA TYR A 52 -22.93 11.78 -19.46
C TYR A 52 -24.27 11.81 -18.72
N ARG A 53 -24.62 12.94 -18.10
CA ARG A 53 -25.87 13.07 -17.33
C ARG A 53 -27.13 12.93 -18.19
N PRO A 54 -27.26 13.63 -19.34
CA PRO A 54 -28.41 13.45 -20.22
C PRO A 54 -28.56 12.02 -20.71
N LEU A 55 -27.45 11.37 -21.05
CA LEU A 55 -27.44 9.99 -21.49
C LEU A 55 -27.98 9.06 -20.39
N LEU A 56 -27.46 9.16 -19.16
CA LEU A 56 -27.97 8.37 -18.05
C LEU A 56 -29.43 8.67 -17.73
N ARG A 57 -29.87 9.93 -17.87
CA ARG A 57 -31.25 10.33 -17.60
C ARG A 57 -32.22 9.67 -18.59
N ILE A 58 -31.93 9.73 -19.88
CA ILE A 58 -32.76 9.10 -20.93
C ILE A 58 -32.89 7.59 -20.66
N LEU A 59 -31.76 6.93 -20.37
CA LEU A 59 -31.74 5.50 -20.11
C LEU A 59 -32.38 5.11 -18.76
N SER A 60 -32.34 5.99 -17.75
CA SER A 60 -32.98 5.71 -16.45
C SER A 60 -34.50 5.86 -16.53
N SER A 61 -35.00 6.75 -17.39
CA SER A 61 -36.44 6.90 -17.61
C SER A 61 -37.06 5.71 -18.34
N SER A 62 -36.27 4.95 -19.12
CA SER A 62 -36.74 3.79 -19.87
C SER A 62 -36.26 2.49 -19.24
N SER A 63 -37.16 1.70 -18.67
CA SER A 63 -36.84 0.39 -18.09
C SER A 63 -36.26 -0.61 -19.12
N THR A 64 -36.50 -0.36 -20.41
CA THR A 64 -36.06 -1.21 -21.52
C THR A 64 -34.54 -1.25 -21.73
N PHE A 65 -33.81 -0.18 -21.36
CA PHE A 65 -32.39 -0.03 -21.71
C PHE A 65 -31.44 -0.19 -20.51
N SER A 66 -31.78 -1.13 -19.62
CA SER A 66 -31.03 -1.37 -18.39
C SER A 66 -29.60 -1.87 -18.63
N SER A 67 -29.37 -2.67 -19.67
CA SER A 67 -28.07 -3.27 -19.98
C SER A 67 -27.14 -2.25 -20.61
N ILE A 68 -27.64 -1.43 -21.53
CA ILE A 68 -26.92 -0.26 -22.06
C ILE A 68 -26.52 0.66 -20.90
N HIS A 69 -27.47 1.01 -20.03
CA HIS A 69 -27.19 1.87 -18.88
C HIS A 69 -26.06 1.30 -17.98
N ARG A 70 -26.07 0.00 -17.71
CA ARG A 70 -25.01 -0.68 -16.96
C ARG A 70 -23.66 -0.64 -17.70
N GLU A 71 -23.63 -0.94 -19.00
CA GLU A 71 -22.40 -0.95 -19.80
C GLU A 71 -21.75 0.43 -19.84
N ILE A 72 -22.54 1.49 -19.97
CA ILE A 72 -22.04 2.87 -20.00
C ILE A 72 -21.39 3.24 -18.67
N LYS A 73 -22.01 2.89 -17.54
CA LYS A 73 -21.40 3.09 -16.22
C LYS A 73 -20.11 2.30 -16.03
N ILE A 74 -20.01 1.11 -16.60
CA ILE A 74 -18.77 0.31 -16.57
C ILE A 74 -17.69 1.01 -17.41
N ARG A 75 -17.99 1.31 -18.68
CA ARG A 75 -17.04 1.95 -19.60
C ARG A 75 -16.52 3.28 -19.08
N TRP A 76 -17.38 4.15 -18.55
CA TRP A 76 -16.95 5.42 -17.94
C TRP A 76 -16.06 5.25 -16.70
N ARG A 77 -16.23 4.18 -15.92
CA ARG A 77 -15.33 3.87 -14.79
C ARG A 77 -13.98 3.38 -15.28
N GLU A 78 -13.96 2.53 -16.30
CA GLU A 78 -12.75 1.99 -16.91
C GLU A 78 -11.92 3.09 -17.59
N THR A 79 -12.57 4.02 -18.29
CA THR A 79 -11.88 5.10 -19.02
C THR A 79 -11.57 6.33 -18.18
N LYS A 80 -11.83 6.32 -16.86
CA LYS A 80 -11.49 7.43 -15.96
C LYS A 80 -9.99 7.77 -15.97
N GLY A 81 -9.13 6.81 -16.28
CA GLY A 81 -7.67 7.00 -16.38
C GLY A 81 -7.18 7.48 -17.75
N LEU A 82 -8.07 7.77 -18.70
CA LEU A 82 -7.69 8.15 -20.06
C LEU A 82 -7.19 9.60 -20.11
N THR A 83 -5.89 9.79 -20.30
CA THR A 83 -5.22 11.11 -20.32
C THR A 83 -4.81 11.57 -21.72
N SER A 84 -5.05 10.78 -22.77
CA SER A 84 -4.69 11.14 -24.15
C SER A 84 -5.85 11.89 -24.79
N VAL A 85 -5.65 13.17 -25.12
CA VAL A 85 -6.64 14.03 -25.80
C VAL A 85 -7.31 13.37 -27.01
N PRO A 86 -6.58 12.79 -27.99
CA PRO A 86 -7.22 12.15 -29.15
C PRO A 86 -8.08 10.95 -28.75
N ARG A 87 -7.64 10.12 -27.80
CA ARG A 87 -8.42 8.97 -27.33
C ARG A 87 -9.68 9.41 -26.59
N VAL A 88 -9.59 10.47 -25.78
CA VAL A 88 -10.75 11.04 -25.10
C VAL A 88 -11.73 11.61 -26.11
N LYS A 89 -11.25 12.31 -27.15
CA LYS A 89 -12.12 12.85 -28.21
C LYS A 89 -12.88 11.73 -28.93
N LEU A 90 -12.20 10.67 -29.35
CA LEU A 90 -12.84 9.50 -29.97
C LEU A 90 -13.90 8.90 -29.04
N PHE A 91 -13.53 8.64 -27.77
CA PHE A 91 -14.46 8.13 -26.78
C PHE A 91 -15.70 9.02 -26.64
N LEU A 92 -15.54 10.34 -26.54
CA LEU A 92 -16.68 11.26 -26.40
C LEU A 92 -17.57 11.28 -27.64
N ASN A 93 -16.98 11.25 -28.84
CA ASN A 93 -17.72 11.23 -30.09
C ASN A 93 -18.62 9.99 -30.17
N ASP A 94 -18.11 8.81 -29.83
CA ASP A 94 -18.90 7.57 -29.81
C ASP A 94 -20.16 7.70 -28.94
N TYR A 95 -20.07 8.39 -27.80
CA TYR A 95 -21.22 8.60 -26.91
C TYR A 95 -22.14 9.74 -27.37
N TYR A 96 -21.62 10.77 -28.05
CA TYR A 96 -22.46 11.80 -28.65
C TYR A 96 -23.31 11.19 -29.77
N GLU A 97 -22.73 10.33 -30.61
CA GLU A 97 -23.46 9.54 -31.60
C GLU A 97 -24.51 8.67 -30.91
N LEU A 98 -24.16 7.92 -29.86
CA LEU A 98 -25.13 7.13 -29.11
C LEU A 98 -26.27 7.98 -28.51
N LEU A 99 -25.96 9.17 -27.99
CA LEU A 99 -26.96 10.11 -27.47
C LEU A 99 -27.89 10.61 -28.58
N GLU A 100 -27.37 10.86 -29.77
CA GLU A 100 -28.16 11.22 -30.95
C GLU A 100 -29.08 10.07 -31.37
N TYR A 101 -28.59 8.84 -31.40
CA TYR A 101 -29.39 7.65 -31.71
C TYR A 101 -30.54 7.48 -30.72
N LEU A 102 -30.29 7.70 -29.42
CA LEU A 102 -31.30 7.61 -28.36
C LEU A 102 -32.36 8.72 -28.44
N LYS A 103 -32.00 9.89 -28.97
CA LYS A 103 -32.94 11.03 -29.14
C LYS A 103 -33.70 10.97 -30.46
N SER A 104 -33.18 10.27 -31.46
CA SER A 104 -33.77 10.23 -32.79
C SER A 104 -35.03 9.34 -32.82
N ASP A 105 -36.10 9.85 -33.43
CA ASP A 105 -37.33 9.08 -33.62
C ASP A 105 -37.32 8.13 -34.82
N LYS A 106 -36.20 8.05 -35.54
CA LYS A 106 -36.04 7.17 -36.71
C LYS A 106 -36.17 5.69 -36.29
N PRO A 107 -36.99 4.88 -36.99
CA PRO A 107 -37.20 3.48 -36.64
C PRO A 107 -35.89 2.66 -36.73
N LYS A 108 -35.05 2.95 -37.73
CA LYS A 108 -33.75 2.29 -37.90
C LYS A 108 -32.84 2.42 -36.67
N HIS A 109 -32.76 3.62 -36.07
CA HIS A 109 -31.94 3.84 -34.87
C HIS A 109 -32.50 3.08 -33.65
N LYS A 110 -33.83 3.05 -33.51
CA LYS A 110 -34.50 2.30 -32.43
C LYS A 110 -34.24 0.79 -32.55
N GLU A 111 -34.28 0.24 -33.77
CA GLU A 111 -33.96 -1.16 -34.03
C GLU A 111 -32.50 -1.50 -33.68
N GLU A 112 -31.55 -0.63 -34.05
CA GLU A 112 -30.14 -0.83 -33.74
C GLU A 112 -29.86 -0.78 -32.23
N ILE A 113 -30.46 0.17 -31.52
CA ILE A 113 -30.39 0.25 -30.05
C ILE A 113 -30.97 -1.02 -29.41
N ASN A 114 -32.10 -1.52 -29.90
CA ASN A 114 -32.71 -2.75 -29.39
C ASN A 114 -31.80 -3.97 -29.63
N LYS A 115 -31.20 -4.09 -30.82
CA LYS A 115 -30.21 -5.15 -31.11
C LYS A 115 -29.02 -5.07 -30.15
N LEU A 116 -28.55 -3.86 -29.86
CA LEU A 116 -27.44 -3.63 -28.94
C LEU A 116 -27.82 -3.97 -27.48
N GLU A 117 -29.02 -3.61 -27.03
CA GLU A 117 -29.55 -3.96 -25.71
C GLU A 117 -29.64 -5.49 -25.54
N ILE A 118 -30.18 -6.21 -26.53
CA ILE A 118 -30.28 -7.69 -26.49
C ILE A 118 -28.88 -8.31 -26.36
N ARG A 119 -27.92 -7.86 -27.18
CA ARG A 119 -26.54 -8.33 -27.13
C ARG A 119 -25.88 -8.06 -25.77
N LEU A 120 -26.08 -6.87 -25.20
CA LEU A 120 -25.52 -6.52 -23.90
C LEU A 120 -26.19 -7.30 -22.76
N LYS A 121 -27.50 -7.52 -22.83
CA LYS A 121 -28.26 -8.32 -21.87
C LYS A 121 -27.72 -9.74 -21.81
N GLU A 122 -27.48 -10.37 -22.95
CA GLU A 122 -26.85 -11.69 -23.02
C GLU A 122 -25.45 -11.69 -22.42
N LYS A 123 -24.62 -10.71 -22.77
CA LYS A 123 -23.25 -10.55 -22.21
C LYS A 123 -23.30 -10.42 -20.69
N HIS A 124 -24.16 -9.55 -20.15
CA HIS A 124 -24.29 -9.32 -18.72
C HIS A 124 -24.85 -10.54 -17.99
N SER A 125 -25.83 -11.24 -18.57
CA SER A 125 -26.36 -12.48 -17.98
C SER A 125 -25.27 -13.54 -17.80
N LYS A 126 -24.37 -13.71 -18.78
CA LYS A 126 -23.22 -14.62 -18.69
C LYS A 126 -22.23 -14.20 -17.61
N ILE A 127 -22.02 -12.89 -17.43
CA ILE A 127 -21.14 -12.36 -16.38
C ILE A 127 -21.77 -12.58 -15.00
N ASP A 128 -23.05 -12.26 -14.84
CA ASP A 128 -23.78 -12.41 -13.59
C ASP A 128 -23.86 -13.88 -13.15
N LEU A 129 -24.10 -14.80 -14.08
CA LEU A 129 -24.03 -16.25 -13.82
C LEU A 129 -22.65 -16.68 -13.32
N LYS A 130 -21.57 -16.22 -13.97
CA LYS A 130 -20.19 -16.49 -13.54
C LYS A 130 -19.90 -15.90 -12.16
N GLU A 131 -20.41 -14.70 -11.86
CA GLU A 131 -20.26 -14.08 -10.54
C GLU A 131 -21.02 -14.86 -9.47
N ILE A 132 -22.24 -15.31 -9.76
CA ILE A 132 -23.04 -16.16 -8.87
C ILE A 132 -22.32 -17.48 -8.62
N GLU A 133 -21.77 -18.12 -9.65
CA GLU A 133 -20.98 -19.36 -9.53
C GLU A 133 -19.74 -19.14 -8.67
N LYS A 134 -18.98 -18.07 -8.91
CA LYS A 134 -17.85 -17.70 -8.06
C LYS A 134 -18.28 -17.48 -6.60
N MET A 135 -19.39 -16.79 -6.37
CA MET A 135 -19.92 -16.56 -5.03
C MET A 135 -20.40 -17.86 -4.37
N LYS A 136 -20.98 -18.79 -5.13
CA LYS A 136 -21.32 -20.13 -4.64
C LYS A 136 -20.07 -20.93 -4.30
N ILE A 137 -19.03 -20.89 -5.12
CA ILE A 137 -17.73 -21.51 -4.83
C ILE A 137 -17.17 -20.91 -3.55
N ILE A 138 -17.14 -19.58 -3.42
CA ILE A 138 -16.64 -18.89 -2.21
C ILE A 138 -17.47 -19.28 -0.97
N ARG A 139 -18.80 -19.36 -1.07
CA ARG A 139 -19.67 -19.81 0.03
C ARG A 139 -19.48 -21.28 0.38
N ASN A 140 -19.27 -22.13 -0.63
CA ASN A 140 -19.08 -23.58 -0.48
C ASN A 140 -17.69 -23.94 0.02
N VAL A 141 -16.69 -23.10 -0.24
CA VAL A 141 -15.46 -23.02 0.55
C VAL A 141 -15.87 -22.46 1.91
N LYS A 142 -16.58 -23.28 2.70
CA LYS A 142 -16.82 -23.01 4.12
C LYS A 142 -15.47 -22.67 4.70
N GLU A 143 -15.33 -21.45 5.21
CA GLU A 143 -14.11 -21.04 5.89
C GLU A 143 -13.78 -22.12 6.91
N GLU A 144 -12.73 -22.90 6.67
CA GLU A 144 -12.35 -23.96 7.57
C GLU A 144 -12.04 -23.30 8.90
N LYS A 145 -12.94 -23.48 9.88
CA LYS A 145 -12.79 -22.90 11.20
C LYS A 145 -11.38 -23.25 11.69
N PRO A 146 -10.55 -22.26 12.06
CA PRO A 146 -9.17 -22.50 12.45
C PRO A 146 -9.08 -23.58 13.53
N LYS A 147 -8.51 -24.74 13.20
CA LYS A 147 -8.35 -25.85 14.15
C LYS A 147 -6.99 -25.74 14.82
N MET A 148 -6.96 -25.82 16.14
CA MET A 148 -5.70 -25.84 16.87
C MET A 148 -4.93 -27.13 16.56
N THR A 149 -3.65 -26.99 16.21
CA THR A 149 -2.85 -28.12 15.70
C THR A 149 -2.19 -28.99 16.78
N GLY A 150 -2.24 -28.55 18.04
CA GLY A 150 -1.44 -29.11 19.13
C GLY A 150 0.03 -28.68 19.13
N SER A 151 0.37 -27.64 18.34
CA SER A 151 1.68 -26.97 18.36
C SER A 151 1.50 -25.48 18.66
N TYR A 152 2.58 -24.80 19.01
CA TYR A 152 2.59 -23.38 19.34
C TYR A 152 3.66 -22.62 18.57
N HIS A 153 3.43 -21.32 18.40
CA HIS A 153 4.43 -20.37 17.93
C HIS A 153 5.29 -19.95 19.11
N ARG A 154 6.60 -20.20 19.01
CA ARG A 154 7.56 -19.71 19.99
C ARG A 154 7.45 -18.17 20.10
N PRO A 155 7.53 -17.60 21.31
CA PRO A 155 7.59 -16.15 21.48
C PRO A 155 8.74 -15.58 20.63
N THR A 156 8.47 -14.50 19.92
CA THR A 156 9.49 -13.73 19.20
C THR A 156 9.24 -12.24 19.43
N LEU A 157 10.11 -11.37 18.90
CA LEU A 157 9.91 -9.91 18.92
C LEU A 157 8.55 -9.48 18.35
N PHE A 158 8.01 -10.26 17.41
CA PHE A 158 6.81 -9.94 16.65
C PHE A 158 5.56 -10.64 17.17
N ASN A 159 5.70 -11.77 17.85
CA ASN A 159 4.58 -12.55 18.34
C ASN A 159 4.75 -12.93 19.81
N ILE A 160 3.65 -12.77 20.54
CA ILE A 160 3.46 -13.30 21.89
C ILE A 160 3.45 -14.85 21.78
N PRO A 161 3.65 -15.60 22.88
CA PRO A 161 3.27 -17.00 22.95
C PRO A 161 1.85 -17.21 22.42
N LEU A 162 1.71 -17.90 21.29
CA LEU A 162 0.43 -18.12 20.61
C LEU A 162 0.27 -19.58 20.18
N PRO A 163 -0.95 -20.16 20.24
CA PRO A 163 -1.21 -21.47 19.68
C PRO A 163 -1.14 -21.42 18.14
N ARG A 164 -0.74 -22.54 17.52
CA ARG A 164 -0.70 -22.67 16.06
C ARG A 164 -1.98 -23.30 15.54
N PHE A 165 -2.64 -22.63 14.61
CA PHE A 165 -3.87 -23.07 13.95
C PHE A 165 -3.63 -23.52 12.51
N LYS A 166 -4.52 -24.36 11.98
CA LYS A 166 -4.62 -24.70 10.56
C LYS A 166 -6.09 -24.67 10.11
N PRO A 167 -6.44 -23.85 9.09
CA PRO A 167 -5.65 -22.74 8.57
C PRO A 167 -5.35 -21.69 9.66
N GLN A 168 -4.28 -20.91 9.50
CA GLN A 168 -3.97 -19.83 10.45
C GLN A 168 -4.93 -18.66 10.22
N PRO A 169 -5.59 -18.10 11.26
CA PRO A 169 -6.45 -16.94 11.12
C PRO A 169 -5.71 -15.78 10.46
N ILE A 170 -6.34 -15.14 9.47
CA ILE A 170 -5.78 -13.99 8.74
C ILE A 170 -5.39 -12.87 9.71
N SER A 171 -6.15 -12.67 10.78
CA SER A 171 -5.86 -11.67 11.82
C SER A 171 -4.50 -11.87 12.49
N ILE A 172 -4.13 -13.11 12.81
CA ILE A 172 -2.83 -13.43 13.43
C ILE A 172 -1.70 -13.17 12.43
N GLY A 173 -1.84 -13.67 11.20
CA GLY A 173 -0.84 -13.46 10.14
C GLY A 173 -0.64 -11.97 9.82
N SER A 174 -1.74 -11.23 9.64
CA SER A 174 -1.73 -9.78 9.41
C SER A 174 -1.07 -9.02 10.56
N THR A 175 -1.36 -9.39 11.80
CA THR A 175 -0.75 -8.76 12.99
C THR A 175 0.77 -8.94 13.00
N ILE A 176 1.27 -10.14 12.74
CA ILE A 176 2.72 -10.42 12.70
C ILE A 176 3.37 -9.61 11.59
N HIS A 177 2.78 -9.60 10.39
CA HIS A 177 3.29 -8.85 9.24
C HIS A 177 3.32 -7.34 9.47
N ASN A 178 2.25 -6.79 10.04
CA ASN A 178 2.17 -5.36 10.36
C ASN A 178 3.21 -4.97 11.41
N ARG A 179 3.48 -5.83 12.40
CA ARG A 179 4.53 -5.61 13.40
C ARG A 179 5.92 -5.64 12.76
N LEU A 180 6.19 -6.57 11.87
CA LEU A 180 7.44 -6.66 11.11
C LEU A 180 7.69 -5.35 10.33
N ARG A 181 6.74 -4.94 9.48
CA ARG A 181 6.82 -3.70 8.70
C ARG A 181 6.95 -2.46 9.59
N SER A 182 6.24 -2.42 10.71
CA SER A 182 6.31 -1.30 11.63
C SER A 182 7.67 -1.21 12.33
N ARG A 183 8.29 -2.36 12.66
CA ARG A 183 9.63 -2.40 13.23
C ARG A 183 10.66 -1.92 12.22
N GLU A 184 10.59 -2.39 10.99
CA GLU A 184 11.46 -1.96 9.89
C GLU A 184 11.41 -0.44 9.70
N LYS A 185 10.20 0.13 9.59
CA LYS A 185 10.00 1.59 9.51
C LYS A 185 10.61 2.33 10.70
N ARG A 186 10.46 1.81 11.93
CA ARG A 186 11.08 2.40 13.13
C ARG A 186 12.61 2.32 13.08
N MET A 187 13.18 1.21 12.62
CA MET A 187 14.64 1.06 12.50
C MET A 187 15.22 2.05 11.49
N LEU A 188 14.55 2.23 10.35
CA LEU A 188 14.95 3.21 9.34
C LEU A 188 14.88 4.64 9.90
N LYS A 189 13.75 5.03 10.50
CA LYS A 189 13.60 6.35 11.14
C LYS A 189 14.61 6.60 12.25
N ARG A 190 14.88 5.58 13.09
CA ARG A 190 15.89 5.70 14.15
C ARG A 190 17.29 5.90 13.57
N LYS A 191 17.64 5.24 12.47
CA LYS A 191 18.93 5.45 11.79
C LYS A 191 19.03 6.87 11.23
N GLU A 192 17.96 7.35 10.59
CA GLU A 192 17.87 8.72 10.07
C GLU A 192 18.04 9.76 11.19
N TYR A 193 17.28 9.65 12.28
CA TYR A 193 17.40 10.55 13.43
C TYR A 193 18.76 10.50 14.12
N LYS A 194 19.39 9.32 14.19
CA LYS A 194 20.78 9.23 14.67
C LYS A 194 21.76 9.94 13.74
N SER A 195 21.57 9.86 12.42
CA SER A 195 22.38 10.61 11.45
C SER A 195 22.21 12.11 11.65
N LEU A 196 20.97 12.59 11.72
CA LEU A 196 20.67 14.02 11.95
C LEU A 196 21.28 14.53 13.26
N LEU A 197 21.25 13.73 14.33
CA LEU A 197 21.92 14.12 15.59
C LEU A 197 23.43 14.22 15.46
N ILE A 198 24.07 13.42 14.60
CA ILE A 198 25.50 13.53 14.33
C ILE A 198 25.77 14.81 13.56
N ASP A 199 25.01 15.07 12.49
CA ASP A 199 25.15 16.25 11.64
C ASP A 199 24.96 17.53 12.47
N MET A 200 23.91 17.59 13.30
CA MET A 200 23.69 18.72 14.21
C MET A 200 24.85 18.94 15.18
N LYS A 201 25.46 17.87 15.71
CA LYS A 201 26.63 18.02 16.60
C LYS A 201 27.84 18.57 15.86
N LEU A 202 28.05 18.14 14.62
CA LEU A 202 29.12 18.65 13.76
C LEU A 202 28.90 20.13 13.44
N GLU A 203 27.68 20.53 13.09
CA GLU A 203 27.31 21.93 12.86
C GLU A 203 27.53 22.78 14.11
N ILE A 204 27.06 22.34 15.28
CA ILE A 204 27.29 23.06 16.55
C ILE A 204 28.79 23.18 16.85
N GLY A 205 29.56 22.12 16.62
CA GLY A 205 31.02 22.14 16.77
C GLY A 205 31.70 23.12 15.82
N PHE A 206 31.27 23.14 14.57
CA PHE A 206 31.73 24.07 13.54
C PHE A 206 31.44 25.53 13.93
N TRP A 207 30.21 25.85 14.32
CA TRP A 207 29.84 27.19 14.77
C TRP A 207 30.64 27.65 15.99
N LYS A 208 30.87 26.75 16.96
CA LYS A 208 31.74 27.03 18.11
C LYS A 208 33.18 27.32 17.68
N SER A 209 33.71 26.57 16.70
CA SER A 209 35.07 26.79 16.21
C SER A 209 35.25 28.16 15.53
N LEU A 210 34.25 28.60 14.75
CA LEU A 210 34.26 29.94 14.13
C LEU A 210 34.27 31.07 15.17
N GLN A 211 33.52 30.91 16.27
CA GLN A 211 33.49 31.89 17.36
C GLN A 211 34.81 31.95 18.12
N THR A 212 35.48 30.81 18.32
CA THR A 212 36.80 30.81 18.97
C THR A 212 37.85 31.55 18.15
N THR A 213 37.80 31.44 16.81
CA THR A 213 38.75 32.14 15.94
C THR A 213 38.52 33.66 15.87
N SER A 214 37.28 34.13 16.02
CA SER A 214 36.96 35.56 16.00
C SER A 214 37.25 36.28 17.31
N THR A 215 37.29 35.55 18.44
CA THR A 215 37.54 36.14 19.76
C THR A 215 39.03 36.49 19.95
N SER A 216 39.93 35.83 19.24
CA SER A 216 41.39 36.03 19.36
C SER A 216 41.91 37.31 18.70
N SER A 217 41.10 38.02 17.90
CA SER A 217 41.61 38.98 16.91
C SER A 217 41.26 40.46 17.09
N ASN A 218 40.53 40.90 18.12
CA ASN A 218 40.61 42.26 18.70
C ASN A 218 39.45 42.54 19.66
N GLU A 219 39.78 43.24 20.74
CA GLU A 219 38.84 43.99 21.58
C GLU A 219 38.00 44.94 20.70
N ILE A 220 36.74 45.17 21.09
CA ILE A 220 35.81 46.16 20.53
C ILE A 220 34.96 45.66 19.33
N SER A 221 33.96 44.83 19.62
CA SER A 221 32.59 45.11 19.17
C SER A 221 31.59 44.36 20.04
N ASN A 222 30.66 45.13 20.60
CA ASN A 222 29.79 44.77 21.70
C ASN A 222 28.64 43.83 21.30
N SER A 223 28.46 42.79 22.11
CA SER A 223 27.18 42.35 22.69
C SER A 223 26.02 41.86 21.79
N ILE A 224 26.21 41.71 20.48
CA ILE A 224 25.18 41.15 19.60
C ILE A 224 25.49 39.66 19.39
N ASP A 225 24.55 38.78 19.75
CA ASP A 225 24.47 37.36 19.41
C ASP A 225 25.18 36.28 20.25
N LEU A 226 25.58 36.56 21.50
CA LEU A 226 25.93 35.49 22.46
C LEU A 226 24.70 34.82 23.12
N ASP A 227 23.53 35.43 23.01
CA ASP A 227 22.25 34.85 23.49
C ASP A 227 21.72 33.73 22.61
N TRP A 228 22.22 33.61 21.37
CA TRP A 228 21.82 32.56 20.44
C TRP A 228 22.09 31.16 21.03
N ILE A 229 23.19 30.98 21.74
CA ILE A 229 23.61 29.66 22.28
C ILE A 229 22.92 29.34 23.61
N LYS A 230 22.49 30.34 24.38
CA LYS A 230 21.97 30.16 25.75
C LYS A 230 20.45 30.18 25.83
N SER A 231 19.76 30.60 24.79
CA SER A 231 18.30 30.65 24.82
C SER A 231 17.69 29.25 24.84
N LYS A 232 16.78 29.02 25.79
CA LYS A 232 16.04 27.76 25.98
C LYS A 232 14.91 27.54 24.96
N ASP A 233 14.77 28.40 23.95
CA ASP A 233 13.70 28.23 22.96
C ASP A 233 14.00 26.99 22.09
N PRO A 234 13.05 26.06 21.96
CA PRO A 234 13.18 24.87 21.10
C PRO A 234 13.45 25.19 19.63
N ARG A 235 13.24 26.44 19.19
CA ARG A 235 13.49 26.89 17.82
C ARG A 235 14.96 27.23 17.52
N PHE A 236 15.82 27.39 18.53
CA PHE A 236 17.24 27.69 18.32
C PHE A 236 18.04 26.44 17.86
N PRO A 237 19.15 26.61 17.13
CA PRO A 237 20.08 25.54 16.78
C PRO A 237 20.63 24.92 18.06
N GLY A 238 20.09 23.75 18.39
CA GLY A 238 20.21 23.13 19.70
C GLY A 238 18.89 22.54 20.17
N GLY A 239 17.80 23.30 20.18
CA GLY A 239 16.50 22.86 20.71
C GLY A 239 15.86 21.67 19.97
N TRP A 240 16.15 21.52 18.68
CA TRP A 240 15.75 20.36 17.88
C TRP A 240 16.36 19.04 18.39
N ASP A 241 17.48 19.09 19.13
CA ASP A 241 18.14 17.91 19.66
C ASP A 241 17.27 17.21 20.70
N GLY A 242 16.52 17.98 21.50
CA GLY A 242 15.60 17.49 22.51
C GLY A 242 14.46 16.72 21.87
N LEU A 243 13.82 17.32 20.85
CA LEU A 243 12.73 16.68 20.10
C LEU A 243 13.18 15.37 19.44
N ILE A 244 14.35 15.37 18.80
CA ILE A 244 14.88 14.16 18.15
C ILE A 244 15.24 13.10 19.20
N LYS A 245 15.84 13.48 20.33
CA LYS A 245 16.15 12.56 21.44
C LYS A 245 14.89 11.97 22.05
N GLU A 246 13.83 12.76 22.24
CA GLU A 246 12.54 12.30 22.74
C GLU A 246 11.91 11.27 21.80
N GLU A 247 11.93 11.52 20.48
CA GLU A 247 11.39 10.57 19.51
C GLU A 247 12.22 9.28 19.45
N ILE A 248 13.55 9.37 19.56
CA ILE A 248 14.42 8.19 19.72
C ILE A 248 14.06 7.43 21.00
N LYS A 249 13.83 8.12 22.13
CA LYS A 249 13.43 7.50 23.40
C LYS A 249 12.08 6.79 23.29
N ILE A 250 11.10 7.38 22.60
CA ILE A 250 9.80 6.74 22.31
C ILE A 250 10.00 5.49 21.46
N MET A 251 10.86 5.54 20.43
CA MET A 251 11.18 4.37 19.62
C MET A 251 11.87 3.27 20.45
N ASP A 252 12.77 3.63 21.36
CA ASP A 252 13.49 2.71 22.23
C ASP A 252 12.55 2.03 23.24
N GLN A 253 11.60 2.78 23.82
CA GLN A 253 10.53 2.20 24.64
C GLN A 253 9.69 1.19 23.86
N ARG A 254 9.42 1.42 22.57
CA ARG A 254 8.71 0.46 21.71
C ARG A 254 9.56 -0.78 21.43
N PHE A 255 10.86 -0.64 21.24
CA PHE A 255 11.77 -1.78 21.11
C PHE A 255 11.87 -2.61 22.39
N ILE A 256 11.86 -1.98 23.57
CA ILE A 256 11.80 -2.68 24.87
C ILE A 256 10.51 -3.51 24.94
N LYS A 257 9.35 -2.93 24.60
CA LYS A 257 8.08 -3.67 24.53
C LYS A 257 8.11 -4.84 23.54
N GLU A 258 8.88 -4.73 22.46
CA GLU A 258 9.07 -5.83 21.50
C GLU A 258 9.94 -6.95 22.08
N ASN A 259 11.04 -6.60 22.77
CA ASN A 259 11.90 -7.58 23.45
C ASN A 259 11.16 -8.31 24.58
N LEU A 260 10.34 -7.59 25.35
CA LEU A 260 9.50 -8.21 26.37
C LEU A 260 8.59 -9.31 25.78
N ARG A 261 8.09 -9.16 24.55
CA ARG A 261 7.27 -10.20 23.90
C ARG A 261 8.05 -11.48 23.61
N SER A 262 9.33 -11.38 23.25
CA SER A 262 10.17 -12.58 23.05
C SER A 262 10.49 -13.30 24.36
N GLU A 263 10.42 -12.61 25.48
CA GLU A 263 10.70 -13.16 26.82
C GLU A 263 9.44 -13.73 27.49
N MET A 264 8.25 -13.45 26.97
CA MET A 264 7.00 -13.95 27.53
C MET A 264 6.94 -15.48 27.51
N LYS A 265 6.51 -16.09 28.61
CA LYS A 265 6.25 -17.53 28.73
C LYS A 265 4.80 -17.86 28.36
N PHE A 266 4.57 -19.11 27.98
CA PHE A 266 3.20 -19.59 27.76
C PHE A 266 2.45 -19.68 29.07
N ASP A 267 1.17 -19.33 29.03
CA ASP A 267 0.25 -19.57 30.14
C ASP A 267 -0.03 -21.07 30.29
N ASP A 268 -0.09 -21.58 31.51
CA ASP A 268 -0.29 -23.01 31.81
C ASP A 268 -1.63 -23.50 31.25
N ALA A 269 -2.68 -22.67 31.37
CA ALA A 269 -3.99 -22.97 30.79
C ALA A 269 -3.95 -23.09 29.26
N LEU A 270 -3.05 -22.35 28.59
CA LEU A 270 -2.85 -22.45 27.16
C LEU A 270 -2.07 -23.73 26.80
N LEU A 271 -1.05 -24.09 27.59
CA LEU A 271 -0.30 -25.33 27.43
C LEU A 271 -1.22 -26.56 27.54
N ASP A 272 -2.10 -26.57 28.54
CA ASP A 272 -3.11 -27.64 28.72
C ASP A 272 -4.01 -27.79 27.49
N ARG A 273 -4.52 -26.67 26.96
CA ARG A 273 -5.34 -26.67 25.74
C ARG A 273 -4.57 -27.25 24.56
N ILE A 274 -3.31 -26.84 24.39
CA ILE A 274 -2.44 -27.35 23.32
C ILE A 274 -2.21 -28.85 23.48
N GLN A 275 -1.96 -29.32 24.71
CA GLN A 275 -1.78 -30.73 25.01
C GLN A 275 -3.03 -31.55 24.66
N ARG A 276 -4.22 -31.10 25.06
CA ARG A 276 -5.50 -31.75 24.69
C ARG A 276 -5.67 -31.82 23.17
N ALA A 277 -5.32 -30.76 22.43
CA ALA A 277 -5.37 -30.80 20.97
C ALA A 277 -4.33 -31.74 20.36
N LYS A 278 -3.13 -31.84 20.95
CA LYS A 278 -2.08 -32.79 20.55
C LYS A 278 -2.56 -34.22 20.76
N GLU A 279 -3.12 -34.53 21.93
CA GLU A 279 -3.71 -35.83 22.25
C GLU A 279 -4.83 -36.20 21.27
N LYS A 280 -5.79 -35.28 21.05
CA LYS A 280 -6.87 -35.48 20.08
C LYS A 280 -6.34 -35.79 18.68
N LYS A 281 -5.31 -35.06 18.24
CA LYS A 281 -4.65 -35.29 16.96
C LYS A 281 -3.96 -36.67 16.92
N THR A 282 -3.26 -37.07 17.98
CA THR A 282 -2.63 -38.40 18.04
C THR A 282 -3.65 -39.54 18.01
N LYS A 283 -4.77 -39.42 18.74
CA LYS A 283 -5.87 -40.40 18.71
C LYS A 283 -6.47 -40.50 17.29
N TRP A 284 -6.70 -39.37 16.63
CA TRP A 284 -7.20 -39.34 15.25
C TRP A 284 -6.24 -40.03 14.27
N TRP A 285 -4.93 -39.78 14.37
CA TRP A 285 -3.93 -40.47 13.52
C TRP A 285 -3.83 -41.96 13.79
N LYS A 286 -4.01 -42.41 15.04
CA LYS A 286 -4.06 -43.85 15.36
C LYS A 286 -5.25 -44.52 14.68
N GLY A 287 -6.45 -43.94 14.81
CA GLY A 287 -7.65 -44.45 14.15
C GLY A 287 -7.50 -44.53 12.62
N ILE A 288 -6.89 -43.52 11.99
CA ILE A 288 -6.61 -43.58 10.54
C ILE A 288 -5.65 -44.72 10.18
N LYS A 289 -4.63 -44.98 11.01
CA LYS A 289 -3.70 -46.08 10.75
C LYS A 289 -4.36 -47.44 10.91
N GLU A 290 -5.23 -47.58 11.91
CA GLU A 290 -6.01 -48.80 12.15
C GLU A 290 -6.94 -49.07 10.97
N SER A 291 -7.78 -48.10 10.56
CA SER A 291 -8.67 -48.28 9.39
C SER A 291 -7.90 -48.63 8.11
N LYS A 292 -6.74 -48.01 7.86
CA LYS A 292 -5.90 -48.35 6.71
C LYS A 292 -5.33 -49.77 6.78
N LYS A 293 -5.01 -50.25 7.98
CA LYS A 293 -4.52 -51.62 8.20
C LYS A 293 -5.64 -52.62 7.95
N ASP A 294 -6.86 -52.30 8.39
CA ASP A 294 -8.05 -53.12 8.17
C ASP A 294 -8.38 -53.19 6.67
N ASP A 295 -8.39 -52.06 5.97
CA ASP A 295 -8.60 -52.00 4.51
C ASP A 295 -7.56 -52.84 3.74
N GLN A 296 -6.29 -52.79 4.17
CA GLN A 296 -5.21 -53.57 3.55
C GLN A 296 -5.37 -55.07 3.82
N SER A 297 -5.85 -55.47 5.00
CA SER A 297 -6.09 -56.88 5.32
C SER A 297 -7.27 -57.46 4.53
N VAL A 298 -8.32 -56.67 4.28
CA VAL A 298 -9.46 -57.06 3.44
C VAL A 298 -9.02 -57.24 1.97
N SER A 299 -8.15 -56.36 1.47
CA SER A 299 -7.64 -56.44 0.09
C SER A 299 -6.71 -57.63 -0.19
N ILE A 300 -6.13 -58.27 0.83
CA ILE A 300 -5.25 -59.43 0.66
C ILE A 300 -6.04 -60.75 0.73
N ALA A 301 -7.23 -60.73 1.33
CA ALA A 301 -8.07 -61.91 1.52
C ALA A 301 -9.10 -62.17 0.41
N GLY A 302 -9.26 -61.24 -0.55
CA GLY A 302 -10.13 -61.36 -1.73
C GLY A 302 -9.33 -61.40 -3.01
#